data_AF-A0A938HA50-F1
#
_entry.id   AF-A0A938HA50-F1
#
_cell.length_a   1.000
_cell.length_b   1.000
_cell.length_c   1.000
_cell.angle_alpha   90.00
_cell.angle_beta   90.00
_cell.angle_gamma   90.00
#
_symmetry.space_group_name_H-M   'P 1'
#
loop_
_entity.id
_entity.type
_entity.pdbx_description
1 polymer ?
#
loop_
_entity_poly.entity_id
_entity_poly.type
_entity_poly.pdbx_seq_one_letter_code
_entity_poly.pdbx_strand_id
1 'polypeptide(L)'
;AEFKLSGTIEECCQKKGCWMKLDMGDGQMLRVGFKDYAFFMPLESAGSKIVMQGMATYDTTAVEALRHYAEDAGKTKDEIAAITEPEVELVFEASGVRLRK
;
A
#
# COMPACT_ATOMS: atom_id res chain seq x y z
N ALA A 1 8.81 -13.86 8.12
CA ALA A 1 7.85 -14.17 9.19
C ALA A 1 6.46 -13.76 8.71
N GLU A 2 5.43 -14.57 8.95
CA GLU A 2 4.05 -14.17 8.67
C GLU A 2 3.47 -13.43 9.87
N PHE A 3 2.81 -12.31 9.60
CA PHE A 3 2.16 -11.45 10.57
C PHE A 3 0.65 -11.45 10.35
N LYS A 4 -0.10 -11.31 11.45
CA LYS A 4 -1.53 -11.05 11.41
C LYS A 4 -1.76 -9.61 11.83
N LEU A 5 -2.40 -8.84 10.97
CA LEU A 5 -2.70 -7.43 11.19
C LEU A 5 -4.20 -7.21 11.08
N SER A 6 -4.70 -6.23 11.80
CA SER A 6 -6.08 -5.79 11.72
C SER A 6 -6.11 -4.28 11.52
N GLY A 7 -6.95 -3.82 10.63
CA GLY A 7 -7.12 -2.39 10.38
C GLY A 7 -8.39 -2.12 9.60
N THR A 8 -8.61 -0.86 9.28
CA THR A 8 -9.77 -0.40 8.52
C THR A 8 -9.34 -0.12 7.10
N ILE A 9 -10.10 -0.60 6.11
CA ILE A 9 -9.81 -0.28 4.71
C ILE A 9 -10.16 1.18 4.50
N GLU A 10 -9.16 2.00 4.21
CA GLU A 10 -9.38 3.40 3.85
C GLU A 10 -9.76 3.48 2.37
N GLU A 11 -8.96 2.83 1.52
CA GLU A 11 -9.11 2.87 0.07
C GLU A 11 -8.82 1.51 -0.53
N CYS A 12 -9.58 1.11 -1.55
CA CYS A 12 -9.25 -0.04 -2.37
C CYS A 12 -9.21 0.35 -3.84
N CYS A 13 -8.38 -0.33 -4.63
CA CYS A 13 -8.26 -0.06 -6.05
C CYS A 13 -9.61 -0.28 -6.75
N GLN A 14 -10.29 0.81 -7.12
CA GLN A 14 -11.63 0.78 -7.72
C GLN A 14 -11.67 0.10 -9.11
N LYS A 15 -10.53 -0.09 -9.76
CA LYS A 15 -10.46 -0.72 -11.08
C LYS A 15 -10.57 -2.24 -11.03
N LYS A 16 -9.81 -2.87 -10.13
CA LYS A 16 -9.68 -4.34 -10.08
C LYS A 16 -9.60 -4.91 -8.67
N GLY A 17 -9.50 -4.08 -7.62
CA GLY A 17 -9.30 -4.56 -6.26
C GLY A 17 -7.94 -5.25 -6.06
N CYS A 18 -6.92 -4.88 -6.83
CA CYS A 18 -5.59 -5.49 -6.79
C CYS A 18 -4.69 -5.03 -5.65
N TRP A 19 -5.04 -3.91 -5.00
CA TRP A 19 -4.40 -3.42 -3.79
C TRP A 19 -5.42 -2.65 -2.94
N MET A 20 -5.10 -2.48 -1.67
CA MET A 20 -5.84 -1.63 -0.74
C MET A 20 -4.89 -0.88 0.20
N LYS A 21 -5.33 0.26 0.72
CA LYS A 21 -4.70 0.97 1.84
C LYS A 21 -5.47 0.64 3.10
N LEU A 22 -4.74 0.19 4.10
CA LEU A 22 -5.26 0.01 5.46
C LEU A 22 -4.82 1.16 6.33
N ASP A 23 -5.78 1.78 7.01
CA ASP A 23 -5.50 2.61 8.17
C ASP A 23 -5.16 1.69 9.36
N MET A 24 -3.93 1.80 9.85
CA MET A 24 -3.44 1.10 11.05
C MET A 24 -3.60 1.92 12.33
N GLY A 25 -4.10 3.16 12.22
CA GLY A 25 -4.07 4.13 13.30
C GLY A 25 -2.72 4.83 13.42
N ASP A 26 -2.64 5.82 14.33
CA ASP A 26 -1.44 6.65 14.56
C ASP A 26 -0.96 7.43 13.30
N GLY A 27 -1.86 7.65 12.34
CA GLY A 27 -1.52 8.28 11.05
C GLY A 27 -0.72 7.39 10.11
N GLN A 28 -0.57 6.10 10.43
CA GLN A 28 0.16 5.14 9.60
C GLN A 28 -0.80 4.46 8.62
N MET A 29 -0.52 4.65 7.33
CA MET A 29 -1.19 3.94 6.24
C MET A 29 -0.32 2.77 5.80
N LEU A 30 -0.93 1.60 5.64
CA LEU A 30 -0.26 0.42 5.13
C LEU A 30 -0.79 0.06 3.75
N ARG A 31 0.10 0.02 2.77
CA ARG A 31 -0.25 -0.47 1.43
C ARG A 31 -0.23 -1.98 1.42
N VAL A 32 -1.39 -2.57 1.10
CA VAL A 32 -1.59 -4.01 1.07
C VAL A 32 -1.76 -4.47 -0.37
N GLY A 33 -0.82 -5.31 -0.81
CA GLY A 33 -0.90 -6.04 -2.07
C GLY A 33 -1.28 -7.50 -1.85
N PHE A 34 -1.80 -8.15 -2.88
CA PHE A 34 -2.09 -9.59 -2.85
C PHE A 34 -1.01 -10.34 -3.62
N LYS A 35 -0.38 -11.31 -2.96
CA LYS A 35 0.60 -12.19 -3.60
C LYS A 35 -0.04 -12.83 -4.84
N ASP A 36 0.64 -12.77 -5.98
CA ASP A 36 0.23 -13.43 -7.23
C ASP A 36 -1.18 -13.04 -7.74
N TYR A 37 -1.76 -11.93 -7.29
CA TYR A 37 -3.16 -11.59 -7.58
C TYR A 37 -4.13 -12.74 -7.22
N ALA A 38 -3.77 -13.53 -6.20
CA ALA A 38 -4.49 -14.75 -5.85
C ALA A 38 -5.95 -14.47 -5.43
N PHE A 39 -6.25 -13.24 -5.02
CA PHE A 39 -7.59 -12.78 -4.70
C PHE A 39 -7.72 -11.27 -4.85
N PHE A 40 -8.96 -10.82 -4.98
CA PHE A 40 -9.33 -9.41 -5.13
C PHE A 40 -10.28 -9.01 -4.03
N MET A 41 -10.11 -7.80 -3.49
CA MET A 41 -11.04 -7.27 -2.51
C MET A 41 -12.31 -6.72 -3.16
N PRO A 42 -13.49 -6.91 -2.54
CA PRO A 42 -14.71 -6.30 -3.03
C PRO A 42 -14.58 -4.77 -3.00
N LEU A 43 -15.05 -4.12 -4.05
CA LEU A 43 -14.91 -2.67 -4.25
C LEU A 43 -15.61 -1.85 -3.16
N GLU A 44 -16.65 -2.43 -2.55
CA GLU A 44 -17.44 -1.85 -1.45
C GLU A 44 -16.81 -2.09 -0.07
N SER A 45 -15.55 -2.54 0.00
CA SER A 45 -14.89 -2.87 1.27
C SER A 45 -14.33 -1.66 2.03
N ALA A 46 -14.33 -0.47 1.42
CA ALA A 46 -13.92 0.77 2.08
C ALA A 46 -14.76 1.00 3.36
N GLY A 47 -14.09 1.37 4.46
CA GLY A 47 -14.67 1.53 5.79
C GLY A 47 -14.88 0.22 6.56
N SER A 48 -14.69 -0.94 5.95
CA SER A 48 -14.80 -2.23 6.65
C SER A 48 -13.55 -2.54 7.47
N LYS A 49 -13.74 -3.11 8.66
CA LYS A 49 -12.64 -3.68 9.44
C LYS A 49 -12.27 -5.04 8.91
N ILE A 50 -10.98 -5.27 8.69
CA ILE A 50 -10.47 -6.55 8.24
C ILE A 50 -9.38 -7.08 9.16
N VAL A 51 -9.17 -8.39 9.09
CA VAL A 51 -7.98 -9.05 9.61
C VAL A 51 -7.30 -9.72 8.43
N MET A 52 -6.02 -9.45 8.25
CA MET A 52 -5.21 -10.02 7.19
C MET A 52 -4.01 -10.76 7.76
N GLN A 53 -3.56 -11.78 7.03
CA GLN A 53 -2.35 -12.54 7.31
C GLN A 53 -1.43 -12.46 6.10
N GLY A 54 -0.15 -12.23 6.32
CA GLY A 54 0.80 -12.02 5.24
C GLY A 54 2.19 -11.65 5.72
N MET A 55 3.02 -11.16 4.81
CA MET A 55 4.38 -10.73 5.11
C MET A 55 4.50 -9.22 4.94
N ALA A 56 5.08 -8.56 5.94
CA ALA A 56 5.44 -7.15 5.86
C ALA A 56 6.88 -7.04 5.36
N THR A 57 7.10 -6.24 4.32
CA THR A 57 8.43 -5.94 3.79
C THR A 57 8.56 -4.44 3.62
N TYR A 58 9.76 -3.92 3.84
CA TYR A 58 10.07 -2.54 3.48
C TYR A 58 10.48 -2.52 2.01
N ASP A 59 9.71 -1.84 1.19
CA ASP A 59 10.10 -1.55 -0.19
C ASP A 59 10.87 -0.24 -0.20
N THR A 60 12.07 -0.26 -0.78
CA THR A 60 12.93 0.91 -0.87
C THR A 60 12.98 1.38 -2.31
N THR A 61 12.32 2.50 -2.58
CA THR A 61 12.41 3.14 -3.89
C THR A 61 13.59 4.12 -3.88
N ALA A 62 14.56 3.86 -4.77
CA ALA A 62 15.74 4.70 -4.92
C ALA A 62 15.37 6.12 -5.39
N VAL A 63 16.19 7.10 -5.00
CA VAL A 63 16.04 8.51 -5.39
C VAL A 63 15.88 8.68 -6.90
N GLU A 64 16.66 7.94 -7.70
CA GLU A 64 16.58 8.00 -9.17
C GLU A 64 15.20 7.59 -9.71
N ALA A 65 14.61 6.52 -9.16
CA ALA A 65 13.28 6.07 -9.56
C ALA A 65 12.20 7.07 -9.12
N LEU A 66 12.29 7.59 -7.90
CA LEU A 66 11.37 8.64 -7.40
C LEU A 66 11.42 9.91 -8.25
N ARG A 67 12.62 10.34 -8.66
CA ARG A 67 12.80 11.47 -9.57
C ARG A 67 12.17 11.21 -10.94
N HIS A 68 12.38 10.02 -11.50
CA HIS A 68 11.74 9.62 -12.76
C HIS A 68 10.20 9.60 -12.64
N TYR A 69 9.65 9.09 -11.53
CA TYR A 69 8.20 9.14 -11.27
C TYR A 69 7.67 10.57 -11.13
N ALA A 70 8.43 11.46 -10.49
CA ALA A 70 8.08 12.86 -10.36
C ALA A 70 8.15 13.61 -11.71
N GLU A 71 9.12 13.28 -12.57
CA GLU A 71 9.20 13.80 -13.94
C GLU A 71 8.00 13.33 -14.79
N ASP A 72 7.64 12.05 -14.75
CA ASP A 72 6.47 11.50 -15.46
C ASP A 72 5.15 12.11 -14.96
N ALA A 73 5.07 12.38 -13.64
CA ALA A 73 3.94 13.08 -13.02
C ALA A 73 3.89 14.58 -13.35
N GLY A 74 4.88 15.12 -14.08
CA GLY A 74 4.92 16.53 -14.48
C GLY A 74 5.24 17.50 -13.34
N LYS A 75 5.90 17.04 -12.28
CA LYS A 75 6.34 17.90 -11.17
C LYS A 75 7.41 18.89 -11.62
N THR A 76 7.57 19.97 -10.86
CA THR A 76 8.60 20.98 -11.16
C THR A 76 10.00 20.46 -10.85
N LYS A 77 11.02 21.02 -11.52
CA LYS A 77 12.43 20.66 -11.26
C LYS A 77 12.85 20.84 -9.81
N ASP A 78 12.24 21.80 -9.12
CA ASP A 78 12.51 22.07 -7.70
C ASP A 78 11.99 20.93 -6.81
N GLU A 79 10.76 20.45 -7.06
CA GLU A 79 10.22 19.29 -6.36
C GLU A 79 11.01 18.00 -6.64
N ILE A 80 11.48 17.81 -7.88
CA ILE A 80 12.32 16.65 -8.23
C ILE A 80 13.70 16.75 -7.54
N ALA A 81 14.27 17.95 -7.48
CA ALA A 81 15.55 18.19 -6.81
C ALA A 81 15.44 18.01 -5.28
N ALA A 82 14.29 18.30 -4.69
CA ALA A 82 14.01 18.08 -3.27
C ALA A 82 14.02 16.59 -2.89
N ILE A 83 13.78 15.67 -3.84
CA ILE A 83 13.93 14.23 -3.64
C ILE A 83 15.43 13.92 -3.54
N THR A 84 15.92 13.83 -2.30
CA THR A 84 17.33 13.58 -1.98
C THR A 84 17.54 12.31 -1.17
N GLU A 85 16.47 11.71 -0.65
CA GLU A 85 16.48 10.51 0.17
C GLU A 85 15.60 9.43 -0.47
N PRO A 86 15.98 8.14 -0.34
CA PRO A 86 15.15 7.05 -0.80
C PRO A 86 13.85 7.00 0.01
N GLU A 87 12.76 6.64 -0.65
CA GLU A 87 11.47 6.45 -0.01
C GLU A 87 11.39 5.00 0.44
N VAL A 88 11.15 4.81 1.74
CA VAL A 88 10.97 3.49 2.33
C VAL A 88 9.50 3.36 2.69
N GLU A 89 8.75 2.61 1.89
CA GLU A 89 7.33 2.33 2.13
C GLU A 89 7.20 0.95 2.78
N LEU A 90 6.40 0.86 3.83
CA LEU A 90 6.02 -0.44 4.37
C LEU A 90 4.94 -1.03 3.46
N VAL A 91 5.26 -2.14 2.81
CA VAL A 91 4.31 -2.90 1.99
C VAL A 91 3.94 -4.20 2.68
N PHE A 92 2.68 -4.58 2.57
CA PHE A 92 2.18 -5.82 3.14
C PHE A 92 1.63 -6.72 2.04
N GLU A 93 2.27 -7.87 1.87
CA GLU A 93 1.81 -8.90 0.98
C GLU A 93 0.85 -9.83 1.73
N ALA A 94 -0.45 -9.66 1.52
CA ALA A 94 -1.47 -10.49 2.15
C ALA A 94 -1.58 -11.84 1.43
N SER A 95 -1.47 -12.91 2.21
CA SER A 95 -1.75 -14.30 1.80
C SER A 95 -3.19 -14.71 2.11
N GLY A 96 -3.88 -13.98 2.99
CA GLY A 96 -5.31 -14.17 3.26
C GLY A 96 -5.94 -12.96 3.95
N VAL A 97 -7.19 -12.67 3.62
CA VAL A 97 -7.96 -11.57 4.20
C VAL A 97 -9.31 -12.05 4.67
N ARG A 98 -9.72 -11.61 5.86
CA ARG A 98 -11.03 -11.87 6.45
C ARG A 98 -11.70 -10.54 6.80
N LEU A 99 -12.86 -10.28 6.21
CA LEU A 99 -13.71 -9.17 6.60
C LEU A 99 -14.38 -9.48 7.95
N ARG A 100 -14.35 -8.52 8.87
CA ARG A 100 -15.17 -8.52 10.09
C ARG A 100 -16.33 -7.55 9.88
N LYS A 101 -17.53 -8.09 9.72
CA LYS A 101 -18.78 -7.34 9.85
C LYS A 101 -19.11 -7.11 11.32
#